data_AF-A0A5T8J9M5-F1
#
_entry.id   AF-A0A5T8J9M5-F1
#
_cell.length_a   1.000
_cell.length_b   1.000
_cell.length_c   1.000
_cell.angle_alpha   90.00
_cell.angle_beta   90.00
_cell.angle_gamma   90.00
#
_symmetry.space_group_name_H-M   'P 1'
#
loop_
_entity.id
_entity.type
_entity.pdbx_description
1 polymer ?
#
loop_
_entity_poly.entity_id
_entity_poly.type
_entity_poly.pdbx_seq_one_letter_code
_entity_poly.pdbx_strand_id
1 'polypeptide(L)' 'SRAINISGYVASGKVRISKYAFDKIVEYKQSKKNHLLTQVLQFIIGEENQDDDLFDCFNYGVALGLGNGEGF' A
#
# COMPACT_ATOMS: atom_id res chain seq x y z
N SER A 1 0.26 11.82 -7.85
CA SER A 1 -0.21 10.46 -7.51
C SER A 1 0.23 10.15 -6.09
N ARG A 2 -0.67 9.71 -5.19
CA ARG A 2 -0.39 9.41 -3.77
C ARG A 2 0.83 8.50 -3.55
N ALA A 3 1.00 7.53 -4.45
CA ALA A 3 2.11 6.58 -4.48
C ALA A 3 3.46 7.28 -4.57
N ILE A 4 3.55 8.31 -5.42
CA ILE A 4 4.79 9.07 -5.65
C ILE A 4 5.14 9.85 -4.38
N ASN A 5 4.15 10.49 -3.75
CA ASN A 5 4.36 11.33 -2.57
C ASN A 5 4.98 10.53 -1.41
N ILE A 6 4.48 9.33 -1.13
CA ILE A 6 4.96 8.52 0.00
C ILE A 6 6.16 7.63 -0.35
N SER A 7 6.52 7.51 -1.63
CA SER A 7 7.53 6.55 -2.11
C SER A 7 8.89 6.70 -1.42
N GLY A 8 9.28 7.94 -1.08
CA GLY A 8 10.53 8.22 -0.37
C GLY A 8 10.61 7.59 1.01
N TYR A 9 9.51 7.55 1.76
CA TYR A 9 9.47 6.89 3.08
C TYR A 9 9.58 5.37 2.96
N VAL A 10 8.93 4.80 1.94
CA VAL A 10 8.97 3.36 1.69
C VAL A 10 10.37 2.94 1.24
N ALA A 11 10.94 3.62 0.23
CA ALA A 11 12.27 3.33 -0.31
C ALA A 11 13.40 3.50 0.72
N SER A 12 13.24 4.41 1.68
CA SER A 12 14.20 4.62 2.79
C SER A 12 13.99 3.67 3.98
N GLY A 13 13.07 2.71 3.89
CA GLY A 13 12.85 1.70 4.93
C GLY A 13 12.18 2.24 6.21
N LYS A 14 11.55 3.42 6.14
CA LYS A 14 10.85 4.04 7.28
C LYS A 14 9.47 3.43 7.56
N VAL A 15 8.98 2.59 6.66
CA VAL A 15 7.67 1.93 6.76
C VAL A 15 7.89 0.43 6.90
N ARG A 16 7.13 -0.21 7.80
CA ARG A 16 7.12 -1.67 7.99
C ARG A 16 5.68 -2.18 8.08
N ILE A 17 5.46 -3.38 7.56
CA ILE A 17 4.20 -4.11 7.70
C ILE A 17 4.30 -5.01 8.94
N SER A 18 3.27 -5.02 9.77
CA SER A 18 3.24 -5.91 10.94
C SER A 18 3.27 -7.37 10.52
N LYS A 19 3.86 -8.25 11.33
CA LYS A 19 3.89 -9.69 11.04
C LYS A 19 2.49 -10.24 10.79
N TYR A 20 1.50 -9.82 11.57
CA TYR A 20 0.10 -10.19 11.39
C TYR A 20 -0.40 -9.86 9.97
N ALA A 21 -0.18 -8.65 9.47
CA ALA A 21 -0.64 -8.26 8.14
C ALA A 21 0.19 -8.89 7.02
N PHE A 22 1.50 -9.10 7.24
CA PHE A 22 2.40 -9.74 6.29
C PHE A 22 2.06 -11.23 6.09
N ASP A 23 1.71 -11.94 7.15
CA ASP A 23 1.35 -13.36 7.10
C ASP A 23 -0.14 -13.60 6.76
N LYS A 24 -0.95 -12.54 6.65
CA LYS A 24 -2.40 -12.65 6.45
C LYS A 24 -2.75 -13.10 5.03
N ILE A 25 -3.11 -14.37 4.90
CA ILE A 25 -3.66 -14.97 3.68
C ILE A 25 -5.16 -15.18 3.89
N VAL A 26 -5.98 -14.61 3.00
CA VAL A 26 -7.44 -14.70 3.05
C VAL A 26 -7.96 -15.11 1.67
N GLU A 27 -9.08 -15.82 1.63
CA GLU A 27 -9.79 -16.09 0.38
C GLU A 27 -10.78 -14.97 0.10
N TYR A 28 -10.68 -14.36 -1.08
CA TYR A 28 -11.58 -13.32 -1.55
C TYR A 28 -11.67 -13.36 -3.08
N LYS A 29 -12.88 -13.25 -3.62
CA LYS A 29 -13.16 -13.37 -5.08
C LYS A 29 -12.45 -14.60 -5.71
N GLN A 30 -12.58 -15.78 -5.08
CA GLN A 30 -11.95 -17.05 -5.54
C GLN A 30 -10.41 -17.04 -5.60
N SER A 31 -9.75 -16.02 -5.04
CA SER A 31 -8.30 -15.94 -4.93
C SER A 31 -7.89 -16.02 -3.47
N LYS A 32 -6.97 -16.93 -3.14
CA LYS A 32 -6.41 -17.07 -1.79
C LYS A 32 -4.97 -16.58 -1.77
N LYS A 33 -4.76 -15.38 -1.24
CA LYS A 33 -3.44 -14.71 -1.22
C LYS A 33 -3.36 -13.67 -0.10
N ASN A 34 -2.20 -13.04 0.05
CA ASN A 34 -2.09 -11.80 0.81
C ASN A 34 -2.52 -10.63 -0.09
N HIS A 35 -3.77 -10.21 0.03
CA HIS A 35 -4.34 -9.16 -0.82
C HIS A 35 -3.66 -7.80 -0.65
N LEU A 36 -3.23 -7.45 0.57
CA LEU A 36 -2.49 -6.21 0.83
C LEU A 36 -1.16 -6.21 0.08
N LEU A 37 -0.34 -7.25 0.25
CA LEU A 37 0.95 -7.34 -0.42
C LEU A 37 0.80 -7.42 -1.94
N THR A 38 -0.20 -8.14 -2.45
CA THR A 38 -0.47 -8.18 -3.89
C THR A 38 -0.72 -6.78 -4.44
N GLN A 39 -1.66 -6.03 -3.86
CA GLN A 39 -1.98 -4.69 -4.35
C GLN A 39 -0.78 -3.73 -4.23
N VAL A 40 -0.04 -3.77 -3.12
CA VAL A 40 1.14 -2.89 -2.92
C VAL A 40 2.27 -3.20 -3.92
N LEU A 41 2.50 -4.47 -4.23
CA LEU A 41 3.62 -4.88 -5.09
C LEU A 41 3.29 -4.87 -6.59
N GLN A 42 2.01 -4.88 -6.96
CA GLN A 42 1.57 -4.98 -8.35
C GLN A 42 0.91 -3.69 -8.88
N PHE A 43 0.77 -2.66 -8.04
CA PHE A 43 0.21 -1.39 -8.49
C PHE A 43 1.04 -0.72 -9.58
N ILE A 44 0.40 -0.33 -10.68
CA ILE A 44 1.01 0.38 -11.80
C ILE A 44 0.43 1.79 -11.91
N ILE A 45 1.28 2.82 -11.97
CA ILE A 45 0.82 4.20 -12.11
C ILE A 45 0.17 4.40 -13.49
N GLY A 46 -1.08 4.87 -13.48
CA GLY A 46 -1.82 5.23 -14.69
C GLY A 46 -2.65 4.11 -15.30
N GLU A 47 -2.59 2.89 -14.75
CA GLU A 47 -3.50 1.81 -15.14
C GLU A 47 -4.85 1.94 -14.40
N GLU A 48 -5.95 1.76 -15.14
CA GLU A 48 -7.31 1.90 -14.64
C GLU A 48 -7.84 0.58 -14.05
N ASN A 49 -8.77 0.65 -13.09
CA ASN A 49 -9.51 -0.48 -12.54
C ASN A 49 -8.67 -1.58 -11.84
N GLN A 50 -7.62 -1.22 -11.12
CA GLN A 50 -6.69 -2.17 -10.48
C GLN A 50 -7.16 -2.78 -9.14
N ASP A 51 -8.39 -2.54 -8.68
CA ASP A 51 -8.86 -2.90 -7.32
C ASP A 51 -7.78 -2.54 -6.26
N ASP A 52 -7.58 -1.23 -5.98
CA ASP A 52 -6.44 -0.68 -5.24
C ASP A 52 -6.78 -0.14 -3.83
N ASP A 53 -7.86 -0.61 -3.22
CA ASP A 53 -8.36 -0.15 -1.93
C ASP A 53 -7.40 -0.37 -0.74
N LEU A 54 -6.74 -1.53 -0.66
CA LEU A 54 -5.70 -1.80 0.35
C LEU A 54 -4.40 -1.05 0.04
N PHE A 55 -4.11 -0.82 -1.24
CA PHE A 55 -3.02 0.08 -1.63
C PHE A 55 -3.31 1.52 -1.17
N ASP A 56 -4.55 2.00 -1.30
CA ASP A 56 -4.97 3.31 -0.79
C ASP A 56 -4.83 3.39 0.71
N CYS A 57 -5.32 2.38 1.43
CA CYS A 57 -5.15 2.27 2.87
C CYS A 57 -3.67 2.36 3.28
N PHE A 58 -2.79 1.65 2.57
CA PHE A 58 -1.35 1.70 2.80
C PHE A 58 -0.79 3.12 2.57
N ASN A 59 -1.09 3.73 1.42
CA ASN A 59 -0.58 5.07 1.08
C ASN A 59 -1.03 6.13 2.09
N TYR A 60 -2.32 6.16 2.43
CA TYR A 60 -2.85 7.11 3.40
C TYR A 60 -2.32 6.85 4.81
N GLY A 61 -2.12 5.59 5.20
CA GLY A 61 -1.48 5.25 6.48
C GLY A 61 -0.07 5.81 6.58
N VAL A 62 0.72 5.73 5.50
CA VAL A 62 2.07 6.32 5.45
C VAL A 62 2.00 7.84 5.46
N ALA A 63 1.12 8.45 4.66
CA ALA A 63 0.97 9.90 4.59
C ALA A 63 0.54 10.49 5.94
N LEU A 64 -0.40 9.86 6.65
CA LEU A 64 -0.83 10.29 7.98
C LEU A 64 0.26 10.08 9.04
N GLY A 65 1.04 9.00 8.93
CA GLY A 65 2.05 8.65 9.93
C GLY A 65 3.38 9.40 9.79
N LEU A 66 3.78 9.73 8.57
CA LEU A 66 5.11 10.30 8.26
C LEU A 66 5.05 11.60 7.46
N GLY A 67 3.89 11.93 6.90
CA GLY A 67 3.73 13.12 6.08
C GLY A 67 3.51 14.42 6.87
N ASN A 68 3.35 15.50 6.14
CA ASN A 68 3.15 16.85 6.65
C ASN A 68 2.03 17.59 5.90
N GLY A 69 1.63 18.76 6.40
CA GLY A 69 0.55 19.58 5.84
C GLY A 69 0.85 20.18 4.46
N GLU A 70 2.06 20.03 3.94
CA GLU A 70 2.49 20.52 2.63
C GLU A 70 2.35 19.43 1.54
N GLY A 71 1.91 18.22 1.91
CA GLY A 71 1.75 17.11 1.00
C GLY A 71 3.02 16.27 0.79
N PHE A 72 4.03 16.45 1.65
CA PHE A 72 5.16 15.52 1.78
C PHE A 72 4.83 14.41 2.76
#